data_AF-A0A7Y5KUZ4-F1
#
_entry.id   AF-A0A7Y5KUZ4-F1
#
_cell.length_a   1.000
_cell.length_b   1.000
_cell.length_c   1.000
_cell.angle_alpha   90.00
_cell.angle_beta   90.00
_cell.angle_gamma   90.00
#
_symmetry.space_group_name_H-M   'P 1'
#
loop_
_entity.id
_entity.type
_entity.pdbx_description
1 polymer ?
#
loop_
_entity_poly.entity_id
_entity_poly.type
_entity_poly.pdbx_seq_one_letter_code
_entity_poly.pdbx_strand_id
1 'polypeptide(L)'
;MNRVVIAILSTVLVTACAADATEEGETEWSASGERQALTFRLVASEPPTEGTNDFELVVTGERADEVDIFARAVMPAMSHGEFPIQVDPLGGGHFQLMGVELSMPGAWHIAIQADGTGEVVDWAELEIEVP
;
A
#
# COMPACT_ATOMS: atom_id res chain seq x y z
N MET A 1 -28.52 -10.00 -65.07
CA MET A 1 -27.12 -10.21 -65.49
C MET A 1 -26.23 -10.13 -64.25
N ASN A 2 -25.38 -11.15 -64.07
CA ASN A 2 -24.20 -11.31 -63.17
C ASN A 2 -24.44 -11.12 -61.65
N ARG A 3 -24.44 -12.14 -60.76
CA ARG A 3 -23.40 -13.12 -60.33
C ARG A 3 -22.05 -12.51 -59.94
N VAL A 4 -21.63 -12.69 -58.68
CA VAL A 4 -20.34 -13.28 -58.18
C VAL A 4 -20.10 -12.93 -56.68
N VAL A 5 -20.16 -13.92 -55.75
CA VAL A 5 -19.07 -14.61 -54.95
C VAL A 5 -18.58 -13.81 -53.71
N ILE A 6 -18.99 -14.18 -52.48
CA ILE A 6 -18.29 -14.97 -51.41
C ILE A 6 -16.95 -14.37 -50.92
N ALA A 7 -16.85 -14.08 -49.61
CA ALA A 7 -15.67 -14.42 -48.79
C ALA A 7 -16.04 -14.41 -47.29
N ILE A 8 -15.84 -15.57 -46.66
CA ILE A 8 -15.97 -15.87 -45.23
C ILE A 8 -14.65 -15.51 -44.55
N LEU A 9 -14.69 -14.77 -43.45
CA LEU A 9 -13.58 -14.72 -42.49
C LEU A 9 -14.13 -14.33 -41.11
N SER A 10 -14.64 -15.31 -40.37
CA SER A 10 -15.02 -15.11 -38.97
C SER A 10 -13.86 -15.57 -38.09
N THR A 11 -13.11 -14.58 -37.62
CA THR A 11 -11.99 -14.68 -36.71
C THR A 11 -12.39 -15.40 -35.42
N VAL A 12 -11.68 -16.46 -35.07
CA VAL A 12 -11.75 -17.13 -33.77
C VAL A 12 -11.22 -16.15 -32.72
N LEU A 13 -12.10 -15.63 -31.86
CA LEU A 13 -11.67 -14.96 -30.63
C LEU A 13 -11.16 -16.05 -29.68
N VAL A 14 -9.84 -16.10 -29.49
CA VAL A 14 -9.25 -16.79 -28.34
C VAL A 14 -9.51 -15.88 -27.13
N THR A 15 -10.54 -16.19 -26.35
CA THR A 15 -10.73 -15.61 -25.03
C THR A 15 -9.62 -16.14 -24.14
N ALA A 16 -8.54 -15.37 -24.02
CA ALA A 16 -7.58 -15.57 -22.95
C ALA A 16 -8.28 -15.19 -21.64
N CYS A 17 -8.83 -16.17 -20.93
CA CYS A 17 -9.06 -16.02 -19.50
C CYS A 17 -7.68 -15.87 -18.86
N ALA A 18 -7.25 -14.62 -18.67
CA ALA A 18 -6.28 -14.33 -17.64
C ALA A 18 -6.95 -14.76 -16.34
N ALA A 19 -6.52 -15.90 -15.80
CA ALA A 19 -6.81 -16.27 -14.44
C ALA A 19 -6.09 -15.24 -13.57
N ASP A 20 -6.82 -14.19 -13.19
CA ASP A 20 -6.50 -13.39 -12.02
C ASP A 20 -6.48 -14.36 -10.84
N ALA A 21 -5.28 -14.81 -10.48
CA ALA A 21 -5.06 -15.40 -9.18
C ALA A 21 -5.18 -14.24 -8.18
N THR A 22 -6.40 -13.98 -7.72
CA THR A 22 -6.60 -13.17 -6.52
C THR A 22 -5.89 -13.91 -5.40
N GLU A 23 -4.76 -13.40 -4.95
CA GLU A 23 -4.10 -13.87 -3.74
C GLU A 23 -5.06 -13.58 -2.59
N GLU A 24 -5.83 -14.60 -2.19
CA GLU A 24 -6.71 -14.53 -1.02
C GLU A 24 -5.82 -14.36 0.22
N GLY A 25 -5.71 -13.14 0.74
CA GLY A 25 -5.08 -12.91 2.04
C GLY A 25 -4.56 -11.50 2.27
N GLU A 26 -4.11 -10.81 1.22
CA GLU A 26 -3.45 -9.52 1.38
C GLU A 26 -4.45 -8.35 1.41
N THR A 27 -4.28 -7.47 2.38
CA THR A 27 -4.99 -6.20 2.45
C THR A 27 -4.01 -5.07 2.18
N GLU A 28 -4.37 -4.15 1.29
CA GLU A 28 -3.49 -3.08 0.84
C GLU A 28 -4.15 -1.70 0.96
N TRP A 29 -3.35 -0.72 1.37
CA TRP A 29 -3.70 0.70 1.41
C TRP A 29 -2.64 1.49 0.65
N SER A 30 -3.06 2.56 -0.04
CA SER A 30 -2.15 3.40 -0.81
C SER A 30 -2.50 4.88 -0.69
N ALA A 31 -1.46 5.71 -0.62
CA ALA A 31 -1.56 7.15 -0.62
C ALA A 31 -0.38 7.76 -1.38
N SER A 32 -0.66 8.78 -2.17
CA SER A 32 0.39 9.71 -2.60
C SER A 32 0.78 10.58 -1.42
N GLY A 33 2.07 10.81 -1.24
CA GLY A 33 2.54 11.79 -0.27
C GLY A 33 2.02 13.18 -0.61
N GLU A 34 1.88 14.02 0.41
CA GLU A 34 1.35 15.37 0.23
C GLU A 34 2.12 16.23 -0.76
N ARG A 35 3.44 16.05 -0.85
CA ARG A 35 4.29 16.75 -1.80
C ARG A 35 4.34 16.06 -3.16
N GLN A 36 3.66 14.93 -3.30
CA GLN A 36 3.56 14.12 -4.51
C GLN A 36 4.94 13.65 -5.03
N ALA A 37 5.94 13.58 -4.14
CA ALA A 37 7.27 13.10 -4.46
C ALA A 37 7.36 11.58 -4.35
N LEU A 38 6.60 11.00 -3.41
CA LEU A 38 6.58 9.57 -3.12
C LEU A 38 5.13 9.02 -3.14
N THR A 39 5.00 7.73 -3.42
CA THR A 39 3.77 6.96 -3.18
C THR A 39 4.07 5.89 -2.14
N PHE A 40 3.18 5.78 -1.15
CA PHE A 40 3.29 4.88 -0.02
C PHE A 40 2.22 3.82 -0.14
N ARG A 41 2.62 2.56 0.02
CA ARG A 41 1.73 1.42 -0.08
C ARG A 41 1.96 0.48 1.08
N LEU A 42 0.98 0.35 1.93
CA LEU A 42 1.03 -0.50 3.11
C LEU A 42 0.30 -1.81 2.79
N VAL A 43 0.94 -2.93 3.08
CA VAL A 43 0.45 -4.28 2.78
C VAL A 43 0.43 -5.08 4.08
N ALA A 44 -0.70 -5.70 4.38
CA ALA A 44 -0.85 -6.67 5.44
C ALA A 44 -1.08 -8.04 4.82
N SER A 45 -0.32 -9.06 5.25
CA SER A 45 -0.50 -10.44 4.79
C SER A 45 -1.76 -11.11 5.33
N GLU A 46 -2.34 -10.53 6.38
CA GLU A 46 -3.61 -10.93 6.99
C GLU A 46 -4.43 -9.66 7.29
N PRO A 47 -5.77 -9.74 7.33
CA PRO A 47 -6.60 -8.60 7.74
C PRO A 47 -6.18 -8.08 9.14
N PRO A 48 -6.02 -6.76 9.32
CA PRO A 48 -5.64 -6.20 10.62
C PRO A 48 -6.62 -6.56 11.72
N THR A 49 -6.10 -6.78 12.93
CA THR A 49 -6.89 -7.15 14.12
C THR A 49 -6.49 -6.32 15.34
N GLU A 50 -7.30 -6.35 16.39
CA GLU A 50 -6.95 -5.77 17.68
C GLU A 50 -5.67 -6.44 18.23
N GLY A 51 -4.69 -5.63 18.61
CA GLY A 51 -3.40 -6.06 19.15
C GLY A 51 -2.24 -5.81 18.20
N THR A 52 -1.28 -6.72 18.19
CA THR A 52 -0.02 -6.55 17.45
C THR A 52 -0.16 -7.03 16.00
N ASN A 53 0.17 -6.17 15.06
CA ASN A 53 0.13 -6.43 13.62
C ASN A 53 1.48 -6.11 12.97
N ASP A 54 1.81 -6.81 11.89
CA ASP A 54 2.98 -6.52 11.07
C ASP A 54 2.53 -6.11 9.67
N PHE A 55 3.25 -5.16 9.07
CA PHE A 55 2.96 -4.66 7.73
C PHE A 55 4.24 -4.52 6.92
N GLU A 56 4.13 -4.73 5.61
CA GLU A 56 5.12 -4.25 4.66
C GLU A 56 4.74 -2.86 4.18
N LEU A 57 5.71 -1.94 4.14
CA LEU A 57 5.57 -0.65 3.50
C LEU A 57 6.44 -0.62 2.25
N VAL A 58 5.81 -0.37 1.10
CA VAL A 58 6.47 -0.14 -0.18
C VAL A 58 6.38 1.34 -0.52
N VAL A 59 7.52 1.96 -0.70
CA VAL A 59 7.69 3.35 -1.11
C VAL A 59 8.19 3.37 -2.54
N THR A 60 7.57 4.17 -3.39
CA THR A 60 7.97 4.34 -4.78
C THR A 60 8.09 5.81 -5.15
N GLY A 61 9.00 6.13 -6.06
CA GLY A 61 9.32 7.49 -6.48
C GLY A 61 10.81 7.65 -6.76
N GLU A 62 11.22 8.81 -7.27
CA GLU A 62 12.62 9.07 -7.70
C GLU A 62 13.64 8.89 -6.57
N ARG A 63 13.22 9.12 -5.31
CA ARG A 63 14.08 9.07 -4.12
C ARG A 63 13.70 7.98 -3.12
N ALA A 64 12.89 6.99 -3.52
CA ALA A 64 12.37 5.99 -2.59
C ALA A 64 13.45 5.16 -1.87
N ASP A 65 14.60 4.98 -2.50
CA ASP A 65 15.76 4.26 -1.94
C ASP A 65 16.68 5.12 -1.06
N GLU A 66 16.43 6.43 -1.01
CA GLU A 66 17.30 7.41 -0.37
C GLU A 66 16.65 8.05 0.88
N VAL A 67 15.54 7.46 1.35
CA VAL A 67 14.79 7.98 2.48
C VAL A 67 14.87 7.06 3.70
N ASP A 68 14.96 7.69 4.86
CA ASP A 68 14.65 7.07 6.14
C ASP A 68 13.15 7.23 6.41
N ILE A 69 12.51 6.19 6.93
CA ILE A 69 11.09 6.19 7.23
C ILE A 69 10.85 6.23 8.73
N PHE A 70 9.99 7.16 9.14
CA PHE A 70 9.42 7.22 10.47
C PHE A 70 7.92 6.99 10.38
N ALA A 71 7.40 6.09 11.21
CA ALA A 71 5.98 5.77 11.22
C ALA A 71 5.42 5.79 12.64
N ARG A 72 4.15 6.16 12.77
CA ARG A 72 3.39 6.13 14.01
C ARG A 72 1.95 5.69 13.74
N ALA A 73 1.41 4.89 14.65
CA ALA A 73 -0.01 4.57 14.66
C ALA A 73 -0.77 5.63 15.47
N VAL A 74 -1.85 6.14 14.90
CA VAL A 74 -2.68 7.18 15.49
C VAL A 74 -4.13 6.71 15.45
N MET A 75 -4.84 6.75 16.57
CA MET A 75 -6.31 6.59 16.57
C MET A 75 -6.94 7.97 16.72
N PRO A 76 -7.53 8.57 15.66
CA PRO A 76 -8.04 9.95 15.70
C PRO A 76 -9.05 10.19 16.83
N ALA A 77 -9.88 9.19 17.14
CA ALA A 77 -10.87 9.25 18.21
C ALA A 77 -10.29 9.46 19.62
N MET A 78 -9.00 9.13 19.83
CA MET A 78 -8.33 9.19 21.13
C MET A 78 -7.59 10.52 21.39
N SER A 79 -7.50 11.42 20.40
CA SER A 79 -6.87 12.76 20.44
C SER A 79 -5.41 12.88 20.95
N HIS A 80 -4.82 11.82 21.54
CA HIS A 80 -3.52 11.83 22.21
C HIS A 80 -2.75 10.49 22.15
N GLY A 81 -3.26 9.49 21.44
CA GLY A 81 -2.57 8.20 21.25
C GLY A 81 -1.75 8.23 19.97
N GLU A 82 -0.45 8.50 20.08
CA GLU A 82 0.52 8.27 19.00
C GLU A 82 1.50 7.21 19.47
N PHE A 83 1.56 6.09 18.74
CA PHE A 83 2.43 4.98 19.07
C PHE A 83 3.53 4.88 18.01
N PRO A 84 4.80 5.12 18.35
CA PRO A 84 5.88 4.98 17.37
C PRO A 84 5.98 3.53 16.91
N ILE A 85 6.18 3.33 15.61
CA ILE A 85 6.32 2.02 14.99
C ILE A 85 7.79 1.75 14.74
N GLN A 86 8.24 0.52 15.01
CA GLN A 86 9.56 0.07 14.57
C GLN A 86 9.55 -0.14 13.06
N VAL A 87 10.45 0.54 12.36
CA VAL A 87 10.60 0.45 10.91
C VAL A 87 11.99 -0.08 10.58
N ASP A 88 12.03 -1.24 9.92
CA ASP A 88 13.27 -1.87 9.49
C ASP A 88 13.38 -1.81 7.95
N PRO A 89 14.42 -1.15 7.39
CA PRO A 89 14.59 -1.07 5.95
C PRO A 89 14.99 -2.43 5.36
N LEU A 90 14.29 -2.84 4.31
CA LEU A 90 14.61 -4.04 3.53
C LEU A 90 15.38 -3.71 2.23
N GLY A 91 15.36 -2.44 1.83
CA GLY A 91 16.00 -1.91 0.62
C GLY A 91 15.06 -1.87 -0.58
N GLY A 92 15.42 -1.12 -1.64
CA GLY A 92 14.57 -1.02 -2.84
C GLY A 92 13.25 -0.27 -2.61
N GLY A 93 13.18 0.60 -1.60
CA GLY A 93 11.95 1.26 -1.17
C GLY A 93 11.04 0.38 -0.32
N HIS A 94 11.47 -0.82 0.06
CA HIS A 94 10.73 -1.73 0.93
C HIS A 94 11.17 -1.58 2.39
N PHE A 95 10.18 -1.58 3.29
CA PHE A 95 10.35 -1.45 4.74
C PHE A 95 9.42 -2.43 5.45
N GLN A 96 9.89 -3.01 6.55
CA GLN A 96 9.05 -3.80 7.45
C GLN A 96 8.62 -2.90 8.62
N LEU A 97 7.31 -2.80 8.84
CA LEU A 97 6.73 -2.22 10.05
C LEU A 97 6.36 -3.37 10.98
N MET A 98 7.11 -3.55 12.05
CA MET A 98 6.90 -4.65 13.00
C MET A 98 6.26 -4.16 14.29
N GLY A 99 5.41 -4.99 14.87
CA GLY A 99 4.88 -4.77 16.20
C GLY A 99 3.96 -3.55 16.28
N VAL A 100 3.20 -3.27 15.21
CA VAL A 100 2.24 -2.17 15.17
C VAL A 100 1.09 -2.50 16.10
N GLU A 101 1.03 -1.81 17.23
CA GLU A 101 0.03 -2.04 18.26
C GLU A 101 -1.26 -1.26 17.96
N LEU A 102 -2.30 -1.97 17.52
CA LEU A 102 -3.64 -1.47 17.27
C LEU A 102 -4.56 -1.90 18.41
N SER A 103 -4.41 -1.25 19.56
CA SER A 103 -4.95 -1.68 20.86
C SER A 103 -6.48 -1.77 20.97
N MET A 104 -7.25 -1.30 19.99
CA MET A 104 -8.73 -1.30 20.01
C MET A 104 -9.28 -1.36 18.58
N PRO A 105 -10.51 -1.89 18.39
CA PRO A 105 -11.23 -1.78 17.12
C PRO A 105 -11.53 -0.34 16.70
N GLY A 106 -11.70 -0.15 15.39
CA GLY A 106 -12.07 1.11 14.74
C GLY A 106 -11.00 1.65 13.79
N ALA A 107 -11.18 2.91 13.39
CA ALA A 107 -10.30 3.58 12.45
C ALA A 107 -8.96 3.98 13.09
N TRP A 108 -7.88 3.53 12.48
CA TRP A 108 -6.50 3.89 12.79
C TRP A 108 -5.83 4.53 11.58
N HIS A 109 -4.92 5.45 11.81
CA HIS A 109 -4.06 6.05 10.81
C HIS A 109 -2.63 5.61 11.03
N ILE A 110 -1.98 5.11 9.98
CA ILE A 110 -0.54 4.96 9.94
C ILE A 110 0.03 6.21 9.30
N ALA A 111 0.54 7.11 10.13
CA ALA A 111 1.17 8.34 9.69
C ALA A 111 2.65 8.07 9.39
N ILE A 112 3.07 8.37 8.17
CA ILE A 112 4.39 8.06 7.62
C ILE A 112 5.06 9.37 7.22
N GLN A 113 6.29 9.54 7.68
CA GLN A 113 7.20 10.61 7.26
C GLN A 113 8.41 9.99 6.59
N ALA A 114 8.75 10.47 5.40
CA ALA A 114 9.95 10.09 4.67
C ALA A 114 10.94 11.24 4.69
N ASP A 115 12.13 11.01 5.25
CA ASP A 115 13.20 11.99 5.37
C ASP A 115 14.37 11.60 4.47
N GLY A 116 14.92 12.56 3.72
CA GLY A 116 16.09 12.37 2.87
C GLY A 116 17.12 13.46 3.14
N THR A 117 18.39 13.10 3.31
CA THR A 117 19.52 14.06 3.48
C THR A 117 19.25 15.23 4.44
N GLY A 118 18.55 14.98 5.56
CA GLY A 118 18.28 15.98 6.59
C GLY A 118 17.07 16.89 6.35
N GLU A 119 16.24 16.59 5.35
CA GLU A 119 14.95 17.25 5.12
C GLU A 119 13.83 16.22 4.96
N VAL A 120 12.61 16.60 5.36
CA VAL A 120 11.42 15.83 5.01
C VAL A 120 11.29 15.84 3.49
N VAL A 121 11.22 14.68 2.86
CA VAL A 121 10.97 14.52 1.42
C VAL A 121 9.47 14.52 1.17
N ASP A 122 8.72 13.71 1.91
CA ASP A 122 7.27 13.60 1.79
C ASP A 122 6.63 13.05 3.07
N TRP A 123 5.31 13.10 3.15
CA TRP A 123 4.54 12.50 4.23
C TRP A 123 3.16 12.03 3.75
N ALA A 124 2.62 11.00 4.40
CA ALA A 124 1.31 10.44 4.09
C ALA A 124 0.63 9.87 5.34
N GLU A 125 -0.69 9.77 5.29
CA GLU A 125 -1.50 9.06 6.27
C GLU A 125 -2.33 7.99 5.54
N LEU A 126 -2.28 6.76 6.05
CA LEU A 126 -3.06 5.63 5.54
C LEU A 126 -4.08 5.22 6.59
N GLU A 127 -5.36 5.23 6.23
CA GLU A 127 -6.44 4.81 7.11
C GLU A 127 -6.67 3.30 7.01
N ILE A 128 -6.65 2.65 8.17
CA ILE A 128 -6.88 1.22 8.36
C ILE A 128 -8.10 1.06 9.27
N GLU A 129 -9.00 0.16 8.91
CA GLU A 129 -10.11 -0.24 9.77
C GLU A 129 -9.76 -1.55 10.49
N VAL A 130 -9.84 -1.55 11.82
CA VAL A 130 -9.70 -2.75 12.65
C VAL A 130 -11.10 -3.22 13.09
N PRO A 131 -11.51 -4.46 12.76
CA PRO A 131 -12.85 -4.97 13.03
C PRO A 131 -13.16 -5.21 14.52
#